data_AF-A0A9E2UEL0-F1
#
_entry.id   AF-A0A9E2UEL0-F1
#
_cell.length_a   1.000
_cell.length_b   1.000
_cell.length_c   1.000
_cell.angle_alpha   90.00
_cell.angle_beta   90.00
_cell.angle_gamma   90.00
#
_symmetry.space_group_name_H-M   'P 1'
#
loop_
_entity.id
_entity.type
_entity.pdbx_description
1 polymer ?
#
loop_
_entity_poly.entity_id
_entity_poly.type
_entity_poly.pdbx_seq_one_letter_code
_entity_poly.pdbx_strand_id
1 'polypeptide(L)' 'MENALAAIRFGPDGLVAAVAQQHDTGEILMMAWMNRDAVRATLSEGRACYWSRSRDRL' A
#
# COMPACT_ATOMS: atom_id res chain seq x y z
N MET A 1 6.51 -1.05 -13.65
CA MET A 1 6.43 -1.29 -12.19
C MET A 1 7.30 -0.31 -11.40
N GLU A 2 8.59 -0.15 -11.74
CA GLU A 2 9.51 0.74 -10.99
C GLU A 2 9.10 2.21 -11.00
N ASN A 3 8.52 2.71 -12.09
CA ASN A 3 8.09 4.10 -12.20
C ASN A 3 7.01 4.47 -11.14
N ALA A 4 6.05 3.57 -10.91
CA ALA A 4 5.03 3.77 -9.88
C ALA A 4 5.63 3.79 -8.46
N LEU A 5 6.59 2.90 -8.19
CA LEU A 5 7.30 2.83 -6.92
C LEU A 5 8.24 4.02 -6.68
N ALA A 6 8.72 4.68 -7.74
CA ALA A 6 9.56 5.87 -7.67
C ALA A 6 8.74 7.13 -7.34
N ALA A 7 7.46 7.16 -7.73
CA ALA A 7 6.56 8.27 -7.44
C ALA A 7 6.07 8.31 -5.97
N ILE A 8 6.19 7.19 -5.24
CA ILE A 8 5.74 7.09 -3.85
C ILE A 8 6.83 7.59 -2.91
N ARG A 9 6.49 8.62 -2.13
CA ARG A 9 7.32 9.09 -1.02
C ARG A 9 7.02 8.30 0.24
N PHE A 10 7.90 7.36 0.56
CA PHE A 10 7.84 6.64 1.83
C PHE A 10 8.33 7.53 2.97
N GLY A 11 7.77 7.30 4.16
CA GLY A 11 8.21 7.90 5.41
C GLY A 11 9.58 7.39 5.86
N PRO A 12 10.12 7.93 6.97
CA PRO A 12 11.41 7.51 7.52
C PRO A 12 11.43 6.05 8.00
N ASP A 13 10.26 5.48 8.28
CA ASP A 13 10.05 4.06 8.60
C ASP A 13 9.91 3.16 7.37
N GLY A 14 10.06 3.72 6.16
CA GLY A 14 9.89 3.00 4.91
C GLY A 14 8.44 2.67 4.56
N LEU A 15 7.47 3.30 5.24
CA LEU A 15 6.03 3.05 5.05
C LEU A 15 5.32 4.23 4.37
N VAL A 16 4.20 3.93 3.74
CA VAL A 16 3.24 4.92 3.22
C VAL A 16 1.84 4.54 3.69
N ALA A 17 1.01 5.54 3.98
CA ALA A 17 -0.40 5.32 4.26
C ALA A 17 -1.13 4.98 2.95
N ALA A 18 -1.88 3.89 2.96
CA ALA A 18 -2.70 3.43 1.85
C ALA A 18 -4.18 3.48 2.26
N VAL A 19 -5.00 4.14 1.46
CA VAL A 19 -6.45 4.26 1.67
C VAL A 19 -7.14 3.40 0.62
N ALA A 20 -7.90 2.40 1.07
CA ALA A 20 -8.76 1.63 0.20
C ALA A 20 -10.10 2.38 0.07
N GLN A 21 -10.45 2.71 -1.16
CA GLN A 21 -11.69 3.40 -1.49
C GLN A 21 -12.50 2.52 -2.44
N GLN A 22 -13.81 2.46 -2.21
CA GLN A 22 -14.73 1.82 -3.12
C GLN A 22 -14.75 2.56 -4.46
N HIS A 23 -14.57 1.83 -5.55
CA HIS A 23 -14.27 2.38 -6.88
C HIS A 23 -15.45 3.14 -7.53
N ASP A 24 -16.69 2.82 -7.17
CA ASP A 24 -17.90 3.41 -7.75
C ASP A 24 -18.53 4.48 -6.84
N THR A 25 -18.62 4.24 -5.54
CA THR A 25 -19.25 5.16 -4.58
C THR A 25 -18.28 6.20 -4.01
N GLY A 26 -16.97 5.92 -4.04
CA GLY A 26 -15.98 6.73 -3.35
C GLY A 26 -15.98 6.53 -1.82
N GLU A 27 -16.71 5.55 -1.29
CA GLU A 27 -16.70 5.23 0.14
C GLU A 27 -15.28 4.82 0.60
N ILE A 28 -14.82 5.38 1.71
CA ILE A 28 -13.54 4.98 2.31
C ILE A 28 -13.76 3.70 3.12
N LEU A 29 -13.16 2.61 2.67
CA LEU A 29 -13.32 1.29 3.28
C LEU A 29 -12.34 1.08 4.43
N MET A 30 -11.09 1.49 4.26
CA MET A 30 -10.05 1.33 5.29
C MET A 30 -8.81 2.18 5.00
N MET A 31 -7.98 2.34 6.04
CA MET A 31 -6.60 2.83 5.93
C MET A 31 -5.65 1.80 6.54
N ALA A 32 -4.53 1.55 5.86
CA ALA A 32 -3.46 0.68 6.33
C ALA A 32 -2.09 1.21 5.87
N TRP A 33 -1.02 0.47 6.18
CA TRP A 33 0.34 0.82 5.80
C TRP A 33 0.84 -0.09 4.70
N MET A 34 1.68 0.44 3.82
CA MET A 34 2.40 -0.33 2.81
C MET A 34 3.88 0.02 2.86
N ASN A 35 4.74 -0.99 2.85
CA ASN A 35 6.15 -0.82 2.49
C ASN A 35 6.32 -1.01 0.96
N ARG A 36 7.56 -0.89 0.46
CA ARG A 36 7.85 -1.04 -0.98
C ARG A 36 7.41 -2.41 -1.54
N ASP A 37 7.56 -3.46 -0.75
CA ASP A 37 7.22 -4.83 -1.17
C ASP A 37 5.70 -5.04 -1.24
N ALA A 38 4.95 -4.48 -0.28
CA ALA A 38 3.49 -4.50 -0.29
C ALA A 38 2.91 -3.83 -1.53
N VAL A 39 3.44 -2.66 -1.92
CA VAL A 39 3.01 -1.99 -3.16
C VAL A 39 3.35 -2.84 -4.38
N ARG A 40 4.55 -3.46 -4.42
CA ARG A 40 4.95 -4.33 -5.54
C ARG A 40 4.03 -5.55 -5.66
N ALA A 41 3.72 -6.22 -4.54
CA ALA A 41 2.82 -7.35 -4.49
C ALA A 41 1.42 -6.95 -4.99
N THR A 42 0.89 -5.81 -4.52
CA THR A 42 -0.41 -5.33 -4.97
C THR A 42 -0.50 -5.08 -6.47
N LEU A 43 0.52 -4.44 -7.05
CA LEU A 43 0.57 -4.19 -8.49
C LEU A 43 0.75 -5.48 -9.31
N SER A 44 1.43 -6.48 -8.75
CA SER A 44 1.72 -7.74 -9.45
C SER A 44 0.55 -8.72 -9.38
N GLU A 45 -0.13 -8.80 -8.22
CA GLU A 45 -1.21 -9.77 -7.96
C GLU A 45 -2.60 -9.22 -8.24
N GLY A 46 -2.75 -7.90 -8.36
CA GLY A 46 -4.06 -7.25 -8.48
C GLY A 46 -4.90 -7.34 -7.21
N ARG A 47 -4.26 -7.57 -6.05
CA ARG A 47 -4.90 -7.69 -4.73
C ARG A 47 -4.25 -6.71 -3.75
N ALA A 48 -5.03 -6.06 -2.90
CA ALA A 48 -4.47 -5.17 -1.89
C ALA A 48 -3.68 -5.98 -0.83
N CYS A 49 -2.39 -5.67 -0.69
CA CYS A 49 -1.45 -6.30 0.23
C CYS A 49 -0.92 -5.20 1.17
N TYR A 50 -0.88 -5.45 2.48
CA TYR A 50 -0.54 -4.40 3.44
C TYR A 50 0.58 -4.84 4.36
N TRP A 51 1.38 -3.89 4.84
CA TRP A 51 2.39 -4.14 5.85
C TRP A 51 1.81 -4.07 7.27
N SER A 52 1.95 -5.15 8.02
CA SER A 52 1.54 -5.23 9.41
C SER A 52 2.66 -4.70 10.33
N ARG A 53 2.59 -3.42 10.73
CA ARG A 53 3.59 -2.79 11.63
C ARG A 53 3.81 -3.52 12.96
N SER A 54 2.77 -4.15 13.52
CA SER A 54 2.87 -4.87 14.80
C SER A 54 3.49 -6.25 14.67
N ARG A 55 3.56 -6.80 13.46
CA ARG A 55 4.05 -8.16 13.19
C ARG A 55 5.28 -8.17 12.28
N ASP A 56 5.69 -6.99 11.82
CA ASP A 56 6.80 -6.76 10.91
C ASP A 56 6.80 -7.69 9.69
N ARG A 57 5.63 -7.84 9.07
CA ARG A 57 5.42 -8.75 7.92
C ARG A 57 4.37 -8.23 6.95
N LEU A 58 4.47 -8.68 5.70
CA LEU A 58 3.46 -8.53 4.65
C LEU A 58 2.21 -9.39 4.92
#